data_AF-A0A2R4WQD4-F1
#
_entry.id   AF-A0A2R4WQD4-F1
#
_cell.length_a   1.000
_cell.length_b   1.000
_cell.length_c   1.000
_cell.angle_alpha   90.00
_cell.angle_beta   90.00
_cell.angle_gamma   90.00
#
_symmetry.space_group_name_H-M   'P 1'
#
loop_
_entity.id
_entity.type
_entity.pdbx_description
1 polymer ?
#
loop_
_entity_poly.entity_id
_entity_poly.type
_entity_poly.pdbx_seq_one_letter_code
_entity_poly.pdbx_strand_id
1 'polypeptide(L)'
;MSETDPPAPAPQVGLAAVILAATLDEPRVLTVPVAGQPEGRAEGLPAGPLEPAHPTLERGLRAWVERQTGQSLGYVEQLYTFGDRNRRPGGEGEAQGEGGQHALSVAYLALVREARPAADSVWQSWYRYFPYEDRRAGRPAGLDALSPRLEAWAESAPDPEERRRRGDRIGLTFGAAGSGWNEERVLERYELLFEAGLVPEAGAPDTLAGHAMAFDHRRMLATALGRLRGKIKYRPVVFELMPPTFTLGQLQRVVEALSGILLHKQNFRRLVAQQGLVEETEAVTAETGGRPARLMRFRREVLLERPAPGLRLPSNRAG
;
A
#
# COMPACT_ATOMS: atom_id res chain seq x y z
N MET A 1 -18.83 -24.50 45.51
CA MET A 1 -17.67 -23.67 45.17
C MET A 1 -17.55 -23.72 43.66
N SER A 2 -17.80 -22.61 42.96
CA SER A 2 -17.64 -22.55 41.52
C SER A 2 -16.14 -22.42 41.22
N GLU A 3 -15.56 -23.39 40.53
CA GLU A 3 -14.26 -23.24 39.88
C GLU A 3 -14.42 -22.17 38.79
N THR A 4 -13.71 -21.06 38.95
CA THR A 4 -13.55 -20.06 37.90
C THR A 4 -12.41 -20.56 37.02
N ASP A 5 -12.71 -20.88 35.76
CA ASP A 5 -11.67 -21.16 34.76
C ASP A 5 -10.64 -20.01 34.74
N PRO A 6 -9.34 -20.32 34.59
CA PRO A 6 -8.32 -19.29 34.45
C PRO A 6 -8.65 -18.41 33.24
N PRO A 7 -8.44 -17.08 33.33
CA PRO A 7 -8.73 -16.19 32.21
C PRO A 7 -7.90 -16.60 31.00
N ALA A 8 -8.55 -16.67 29.83
CA ALA A 8 -7.89 -16.96 28.56
C ALA A 8 -6.67 -16.01 28.37
N PRO A 9 -5.56 -16.50 27.78
CA PRO A 9 -4.37 -15.69 27.59
C PRO A 9 -4.70 -14.43 26.78
N ALA A 10 -4.24 -13.28 27.27
CA ALA A 10 -4.48 -12.00 26.62
C ALA A 10 -3.95 -12.00 25.18
N PRO A 11 -4.67 -11.42 24.22
CA PRO A 11 -4.20 -11.35 22.83
C PRO A 11 -2.91 -10.54 22.76
N GLN A 12 -1.94 -11.03 21.98
CA GLN A 12 -0.69 -10.30 21.76
C GLN A 12 -0.96 -9.14 20.80
N VAL A 13 -0.61 -7.92 21.22
CA VAL A 13 -0.71 -6.72 20.38
C VAL A 13 0.65 -6.43 19.76
N GLY A 14 0.69 -6.38 18.43
CA GLY A 14 1.82 -5.95 17.62
C GLY A 14 1.59 -4.59 16.99
N LEU A 15 2.68 -3.99 16.52
CA LEU A 15 2.73 -2.76 15.75
C LEU A 15 3.40 -3.08 14.42
N ALA A 16 2.84 -2.59 13.32
CA ALA A 16 3.42 -2.76 11.98
C ALA A 16 3.43 -1.44 11.21
N ALA A 17 4.51 -1.16 10.49
CA ALA A 17 4.69 0.06 9.71
C ALA A 17 4.71 -0.23 8.22
N VAL A 18 3.75 0.34 7.49
CA VAL A 18 3.83 0.48 6.03
C VAL A 18 4.54 1.78 5.71
N ILE A 19 5.85 1.69 5.44
CA ILE A 19 6.70 2.85 5.15
C ILE A 19 6.83 2.98 3.64
N LEU A 20 6.27 4.05 3.09
CA LEU A 20 6.24 4.31 1.66
C LEU A 20 7.17 5.46 1.30
N ALA A 21 7.87 5.29 0.18
CA ALA A 21 8.65 6.32 -0.49
C ALA A 21 8.29 6.34 -1.98
N ALA A 22 8.76 7.35 -2.71
CA ALA A 22 8.64 7.37 -4.16
C ALA A 22 9.93 7.86 -4.79
N THR A 23 10.42 7.11 -5.78
CA THR A 23 11.33 7.63 -6.78
C THR A 23 10.52 8.29 -7.90
N LEU A 24 11.20 8.84 -8.91
CA LEU A 24 10.53 9.47 -10.04
C LEU A 24 9.58 8.54 -10.78
N ASP A 25 9.94 7.27 -10.93
CA ASP A 25 9.23 6.35 -11.81
C ASP A 25 8.68 5.13 -11.05
N GLU A 26 9.07 4.92 -9.79
CA GLU A 26 8.64 3.78 -8.98
C GLU A 26 8.23 4.18 -7.56
N PRO A 27 7.03 3.77 -7.13
CA PRO A 27 6.63 3.82 -5.75
C PRO A 27 7.27 2.67 -4.96
N ARG A 28 7.72 2.96 -3.74
CA ARG A 28 8.54 2.05 -2.93
C ARG A 28 7.88 1.75 -1.59
N VAL A 29 8.12 0.54 -1.10
CA VAL A 29 7.84 0.12 0.27
C VAL A 29 9.13 -0.38 0.91
N LEU A 30 9.36 -0.01 2.17
CA LEU A 30 10.50 -0.53 2.93
C LEU A 30 10.15 -1.89 3.53
N THR A 31 11.00 -2.87 3.28
CA THR A 31 10.83 -4.24 3.76
C THR A 31 12.02 -4.68 4.61
N VAL A 32 11.78 -5.64 5.49
CA VAL A 32 12.78 -6.25 6.37
C VAL A 32 12.68 -7.77 6.29
N PRO A 33 13.79 -8.49 6.54
CA PRO A 33 13.74 -9.94 6.68
C PRO A 33 12.90 -10.33 7.90
N VAL A 34 12.07 -11.36 7.75
CA VAL A 34 11.22 -11.91 8.80
C VAL A 34 11.56 -13.39 8.97
N ALA A 35 12.13 -13.74 10.13
CA ALA A 35 12.50 -15.11 10.45
C ALA A 35 11.27 -16.01 10.72
N GLY A 36 11.44 -17.31 10.51
CA GLY A 36 10.41 -18.33 10.82
C GLY A 36 9.19 -18.30 9.89
N GLN A 37 9.32 -17.72 8.69
CA GLN A 37 8.30 -17.78 7.66
C GLN A 37 8.58 -18.91 6.67
N PRO A 38 7.53 -19.47 6.02
CA PRO A 38 7.70 -20.41 4.91
C PRO A 38 8.58 -19.84 3.80
N GLU A 39 9.17 -20.73 3.00
CA GLU A 39 9.95 -20.34 1.82
C GLU A 39 9.14 -19.42 0.90
N GLY A 40 9.78 -18.36 0.39
CA GLY A 40 9.12 -17.32 -0.41
C GLY A 40 8.32 -16.28 0.38
N ARG A 41 8.26 -16.36 1.73
CA ARG A 41 7.61 -15.35 2.61
C ARG A 41 8.56 -14.71 3.62
N ALA A 42 9.86 -14.76 3.38
CA ALA A 42 10.90 -14.28 4.30
C ALA A 42 11.04 -12.75 4.36
N GLU A 43 10.26 -11.97 3.60
CA GLU A 43 10.27 -10.50 3.63
C GLU A 43 8.92 -9.95 4.09
N GLY A 44 8.95 -8.88 4.88
CA GLY A 44 7.76 -8.28 5.46
C GLY A 44 7.91 -6.80 5.78
N LEU A 45 6.89 -6.24 6.41
CA LEU A 45 6.89 -4.88 6.93
C LEU A 45 7.67 -4.83 8.26
N PRO A 46 8.34 -3.71 8.56
CA PRO A 46 8.88 -3.47 9.89
C PRO A 46 7.79 -3.58 10.96
N ALA A 47 7.99 -4.49 11.89
CA ALA A 47 6.97 -4.83 12.88
C ALA A 47 7.57 -5.37 14.18
N GLY A 48 6.84 -5.22 15.29
CA GLY A 48 7.26 -5.74 16.58
C GLY A 48 6.14 -5.68 17.63
N PRO A 49 6.31 -6.35 18.79
CA PRO A 49 5.32 -6.32 19.85
C PRO A 49 5.14 -4.92 20.44
N LEU A 50 3.93 -4.65 20.94
CA LEU A 50 3.71 -3.55 21.86
C LEU A 50 4.36 -3.89 23.21
N GLU A 51 5.39 -3.14 23.58
CA GLU A 51 6.11 -3.33 24.84
C GLU A 51 5.59 -2.37 25.92
N PRO A 52 5.57 -2.77 27.21
CA PRO A 52 5.21 -1.89 28.32
C PRO A 52 6.08 -0.63 28.41
N ALA A 53 7.32 -0.68 27.92
CA ALA A 53 8.23 0.46 27.88
C ALA A 53 7.82 1.53 26.86
N HIS A 54 6.91 1.23 25.92
CA HIS A 54 6.46 2.18 24.92
C HIS A 54 5.34 3.06 25.49
N PRO A 55 5.58 4.37 25.72
CA PRO A 55 4.58 5.25 26.34
C PRO A 55 3.34 5.48 25.47
N THR A 56 3.45 5.29 24.16
CA THR A 56 2.32 5.31 23.22
C THR A 56 2.54 4.28 22.11
N LEU A 57 1.47 3.87 21.43
CA LEU A 57 1.54 2.99 20.25
C LEU A 57 2.46 3.59 19.17
N GLU A 58 2.33 4.88 18.89
CA GLU A 58 3.15 5.55 17.88
C GLU A 58 4.63 5.60 18.28
N ARG A 59 4.95 5.88 19.56
CA ARG A 59 6.35 5.87 20.02
C ARG A 59 6.96 4.47 19.95
N GLY A 60 6.18 3.44 20.26
CA GLY A 60 6.61 2.06 20.09
C GLY A 60 6.88 1.68 18.63
N LEU A 61 6.00 2.12 17.72
CA LEU A 61 6.17 1.91 16.28
C LEU A 61 7.46 2.58 15.78
N ARG A 62 7.66 3.86 16.14
CA ARG A 62 8.87 4.62 15.77
C ARG A 62 10.13 3.93 16.27
N ALA A 63 10.12 3.44 17.50
CA ALA A 63 11.25 2.73 18.08
C ALA A 63 11.57 1.43 17.33
N TRP A 64 10.56 0.65 16.93
CA TRP A 64 10.76 -0.55 16.11
C TRP A 64 11.32 -0.23 14.72
N VAL A 65 10.76 0.77 14.06
CA VAL A 65 11.21 1.19 12.73
C VAL A 65 12.65 1.67 12.77
N GLU A 66 13.00 2.54 13.72
CA GLU A 66 14.36 3.04 13.88
C GLU A 66 15.35 1.89 14.14
N ARG A 67 15.01 0.95 15.03
CA ARG A 67 15.84 -0.24 15.30
C ARG A 67 16.05 -1.14 14.08
N GLN A 68 15.00 -1.41 13.32
CA GLN A 68 15.04 -2.39 12.21
C GLN A 68 15.55 -1.80 10.89
N THR A 69 15.41 -0.49 10.70
CA THR A 69 15.62 0.13 9.39
C THR A 69 16.50 1.38 9.41
N GLY A 70 16.82 1.91 10.60
CA GLY A 70 17.52 3.18 10.77
C GLY A 70 16.73 4.41 10.31
N GLN A 71 15.45 4.26 9.93
CA GLN A 71 14.64 5.36 9.41
C GLN A 71 13.96 6.16 10.53
N SER A 72 14.09 7.48 10.46
CA SER A 72 13.27 8.40 11.24
C SER A 72 11.98 8.70 10.49
N LEU A 73 10.83 8.36 11.07
CA LEU A 73 9.54 8.64 10.44
C LEU A 73 9.17 10.13 10.58
N GLY A 74 8.80 10.77 9.47
CA GLY A 74 8.23 12.11 9.50
C GLY A 74 6.71 12.03 9.65
N TYR A 75 6.04 11.86 8.51
CA TYR A 75 4.61 11.66 8.43
C TYR A 75 4.22 10.25 8.89
N VAL A 76 3.33 10.15 9.88
CA VAL A 76 2.76 8.88 10.37
C VAL A 76 1.27 9.05 10.63
N GLU A 77 0.48 8.06 10.22
CA GLU A 77 -0.92 7.94 10.62
C GLU A 77 -1.30 6.49 10.89
N GLN A 78 -2.25 6.28 11.80
CA GLN A 78 -2.80 4.95 12.02
C GLN A 78 -3.65 4.55 10.80
N LEU A 79 -3.43 3.34 10.30
CA LEU A 79 -4.11 2.81 9.13
C LEU A 79 -5.37 2.04 9.54
N TYR A 80 -5.18 0.91 10.21
CA TYR A 80 -6.23 0.01 10.66
C TYR A 80 -5.70 -0.94 11.74
N THR A 81 -6.59 -1.62 12.45
CA THR A 81 -6.25 -2.70 13.38
C THR A 81 -6.70 -4.02 12.79
N PHE A 82 -5.77 -4.96 12.66
CA PHE A 82 -5.97 -6.25 12.03
C PHE A 82 -5.93 -7.35 13.09
N GLY A 83 -6.92 -8.24 13.15
CA GLY A 83 -7.09 -9.20 14.25
C GLY A 83 -7.35 -10.64 13.82
N ASP A 84 -6.79 -11.08 12.70
CA ASP A 84 -7.07 -12.40 12.15
C ASP A 84 -6.48 -13.52 13.03
N ARG A 85 -7.27 -14.58 13.28
CA ARG A 85 -6.97 -15.72 14.18
C ARG A 85 -5.66 -16.46 13.86
N ASN A 86 -5.19 -16.39 12.61
CA ASN A 86 -4.10 -17.23 12.08
C ASN A 86 -2.87 -16.43 11.62
N ARG A 87 -2.60 -15.27 12.24
CA ARG A 87 -1.49 -14.40 11.81
C ARG A 87 -0.11 -15.03 12.00
N ARG A 88 0.11 -15.95 12.94
CA ARG A 88 1.38 -16.69 13.04
C ARG A 88 1.20 -18.11 12.49
N PRO A 89 2.07 -18.59 11.59
CA PRO A 89 2.20 -20.03 11.41
C PRO A 89 2.69 -20.59 12.74
N GLY A 90 1.84 -21.37 13.42
CA GLY A 90 2.33 -22.33 14.39
C GLY A 90 3.30 -23.26 13.68
N GLY A 91 4.39 -23.63 14.34
CA GLY A 91 5.37 -24.54 13.78
C GLY A 91 4.70 -25.81 13.23
N GLU A 92 5.22 -26.32 12.12
CA GLU A 92 4.77 -27.57 11.52
C GLU A 92 4.65 -28.65 12.59
N GLY A 93 3.41 -29.09 12.87
CA GLY A 93 3.12 -30.14 13.86
C GLY A 93 1.97 -29.84 14.81
N GLU A 94 1.56 -28.59 14.98
CA GLU A 94 0.36 -28.29 15.77
C GLU A 94 -0.87 -28.31 14.85
N ALA A 95 -1.67 -29.36 15.01
CA ALA A 95 -2.98 -29.49 14.44
C ALA A 95 -3.77 -28.17 14.55
N GLN A 96 -4.68 -27.96 13.60
CA GLN A 96 -5.75 -26.96 13.69
C GLN A 96 -6.53 -27.18 15.00
N GLY A 97 -6.00 -26.65 16.09
CA GLY A 97 -6.48 -26.82 17.46
C GLY A 97 -6.90 -25.46 18.01
N GLU A 98 -7.88 -25.50 18.89
CA GLU A 98 -8.62 -24.37 19.47
C GLU A 98 -7.78 -23.38 20.33
N GLY A 99 -6.45 -23.33 20.17
CA GLY A 99 -5.51 -22.58 21.01
C GLY A 99 -4.63 -21.54 20.31
N GLY A 100 -4.88 -21.20 19.04
CA GLY A 100 -4.12 -20.15 18.35
C GLY A 100 -4.23 -18.79 19.07
N GLN A 101 -3.11 -18.24 19.54
CA GLN A 101 -3.10 -16.91 20.18
C GLN A 101 -3.58 -15.86 19.18
N HIS A 102 -4.68 -15.18 19.50
CA HIS A 102 -5.18 -14.05 18.70
C HIS A 102 -4.12 -12.94 18.69
N ALA A 103 -3.54 -12.66 17.52
CA ALA A 103 -2.55 -11.61 17.35
C ALA A 103 -3.18 -10.38 16.69
N LEU A 104 -3.41 -9.34 17.49
CA LEU A 104 -3.83 -8.03 17.01
C LEU A 104 -2.60 -7.26 16.50
N SER A 105 -2.68 -6.62 15.34
CA SER A 105 -1.65 -5.70 14.86
C SER A 105 -2.27 -4.36 14.56
N VAL A 106 -1.74 -3.32 15.18
CA VAL A 106 -2.05 -1.94 14.84
C VAL A 106 -1.10 -1.50 13.73
N ALA A 107 -1.64 -1.34 12.53
CA ALA A 107 -0.85 -0.93 11.37
C ALA A 107 -0.84 0.59 11.23
N TYR A 108 0.28 1.12 10.80
CA TYR A 108 0.50 2.54 10.53
C TYR A 108 0.99 2.74 9.11
N LEU A 109 0.53 3.82 8.47
CA LEU A 109 1.09 4.33 7.23
C LEU A 109 2.09 5.43 7.55
N ALA A 110 3.30 5.31 7.04
CA ALA A 110 4.32 6.36 7.09
C ALA A 110 4.77 6.75 5.69
N LEU A 111 5.00 8.05 5.48
CA LEU A 111 5.53 8.58 4.23
C LEU A 111 6.91 9.19 4.51
N VAL A 112 7.90 8.79 3.72
CA VAL A 112 9.27 9.28 3.84
C VAL A 112 9.84 9.58 2.45
N ARG A 113 10.87 10.42 2.41
CA ARG A 113 11.74 10.51 1.23
C ARG A 113 12.72 9.36 1.28
N GLU A 114 12.95 8.72 0.15
CA GLU A 114 13.85 7.58 0.09
C GLU A 114 15.25 8.00 0.57
N ALA A 115 15.69 7.38 1.65
CA ALA A 115 17.04 7.48 2.18
C ALA A 115 17.73 6.13 1.99
N ARG A 116 19.07 6.12 2.05
CA ARG A 116 19.82 4.86 2.01
C ARG A 116 19.27 3.92 3.09
N PRO A 117 18.85 2.70 2.72
CA PRO A 117 18.38 1.74 3.71
C PRO A 117 19.52 1.43 4.67
N ALA A 118 19.21 1.32 5.95
CA ALA A 118 20.16 0.82 6.94
C ALA A 118 19.91 -0.68 7.19
N ALA A 119 20.91 -1.39 7.71
CA ALA A 119 20.83 -2.81 8.05
C ALA A 119 20.40 -3.68 6.84
N ASP A 120 19.68 -4.78 7.10
CA ASP A 120 19.16 -5.71 6.10
C ASP A 120 17.82 -5.24 5.47
N SER A 121 17.44 -3.98 5.66
CA SER A 121 16.20 -3.44 5.07
C SER A 121 16.37 -3.13 3.57
N VAL A 122 15.31 -3.30 2.80
CA VAL A 122 15.35 -3.11 1.34
C VAL A 122 14.13 -2.32 0.85
N TRP A 123 14.39 -1.29 0.03
CA TRP A 123 13.36 -0.60 -0.73
C TRP A 123 12.92 -1.47 -1.91
N GLN A 124 11.67 -1.91 -1.88
CA GLN A 124 11.07 -2.70 -2.94
C GLN A 124 10.06 -1.85 -3.71
N SER A 125 9.97 -2.04 -5.03
CA SER A 125 8.81 -1.54 -5.77
C SER A 125 7.55 -2.19 -5.22
N TRP A 126 6.51 -1.42 -4.87
CA TRP A 126 5.27 -2.06 -4.40
C TRP A 126 4.59 -2.89 -5.50
N TYR A 127 4.97 -2.69 -6.77
CA TYR A 127 4.44 -3.44 -7.91
C TYR A 127 4.99 -4.86 -7.97
N ARG A 128 6.07 -5.14 -7.22
CA ARG A 128 6.52 -6.51 -6.93
C ARG A 128 5.43 -7.33 -6.24
N TYR A 129 4.67 -6.68 -5.34
CA TYR A 129 3.58 -7.29 -4.57
C TYR A 129 2.23 -7.12 -5.24
N PHE A 130 2.04 -6.13 -6.11
CA PHE A 130 0.80 -5.94 -6.85
C PHE A 130 1.06 -5.58 -8.32
N PRO A 131 1.54 -6.54 -9.13
CA PRO A 131 1.95 -6.30 -10.52
C PRO A 131 0.80 -5.80 -11.40
N TYR A 132 -0.45 -6.13 -11.04
CA TYR A 132 -1.64 -5.68 -11.74
C TYR A 132 -2.03 -4.21 -11.47
N GLU A 133 -1.32 -3.53 -10.56
CA GLU A 133 -1.60 -2.14 -10.19
C GLU A 133 -0.91 -1.10 -11.06
N ASP A 134 0.13 -1.47 -11.81
CA ASP A 134 0.81 -0.54 -12.72
C ASP A 134 0.16 -0.61 -14.10
N ARG A 135 -0.76 0.30 -14.37
CA ARG A 135 -1.47 0.41 -15.64
C ARG A 135 -0.93 1.53 -16.53
N ARG A 136 0.23 2.11 -16.20
CA ARG A 136 0.84 3.19 -17.00
C ARG A 136 1.22 2.72 -18.41
N ALA A 137 1.53 1.44 -18.56
CA ALA A 137 1.79 0.80 -19.85
C ALA A 137 0.54 0.13 -20.49
N GLY A 138 -0.66 0.40 -19.97
CA GLY A 138 -1.90 -0.23 -20.41
C GLY A 138 -2.38 -1.34 -19.47
N ARG A 139 -3.06 -2.36 -19.99
CA ARG A 139 -3.49 -3.52 -19.19
C ARG A 139 -2.29 -4.45 -18.96
N PRO A 140 -1.91 -4.76 -17.70
CA PRO A 140 -0.80 -5.68 -17.43
C PRO A 140 -1.09 -7.10 -17.95
N ALA A 141 -0.10 -7.74 -18.58
CA ALA A 141 -0.23 -9.12 -19.07
C ALA A 141 -0.60 -10.11 -17.95
N GLY A 142 -0.17 -9.84 -16.71
CA GLY A 142 -0.56 -10.63 -15.55
C GLY A 142 -2.08 -10.64 -15.31
N LEU A 143 -2.79 -9.56 -15.62
CA LEU A 143 -4.26 -9.53 -15.53
C LEU A 143 -4.92 -10.39 -16.61
N ASP A 144 -4.36 -10.46 -17.80
CA ASP A 144 -4.91 -11.30 -18.88
C ASP A 144 -4.83 -12.78 -18.51
N ALA A 145 -3.77 -13.19 -17.82
CA ALA A 145 -3.64 -14.55 -17.28
C ALA A 145 -4.50 -14.80 -16.02
N LEU A 146 -4.77 -13.77 -15.19
CA LEU A 146 -5.64 -13.89 -14.01
C LEU A 146 -7.13 -13.93 -14.36
N SER A 147 -7.54 -13.26 -15.45
CA SER A 147 -8.94 -13.13 -15.86
C SER A 147 -9.66 -14.49 -16.01
N PRO A 148 -9.15 -15.47 -16.78
CA PRO A 148 -9.83 -16.77 -16.90
C PRO A 148 -9.83 -17.56 -15.58
N ARG A 149 -8.84 -17.38 -14.70
CA ARG A 149 -8.79 -18.03 -13.39
C ARG A 149 -9.85 -17.47 -12.44
N LEU A 150 -10.10 -16.17 -12.51
CA LEU A 150 -11.17 -15.50 -11.78
C LEU A 150 -12.55 -15.90 -12.29
N GLU A 151 -12.73 -16.00 -13.60
CA GLU A 151 -13.97 -16.49 -14.22
C GLU A 151 -14.25 -17.94 -13.79
N ALA A 152 -13.24 -18.82 -13.82
CA ALA A 152 -13.38 -20.20 -13.34
C ALA A 152 -13.75 -20.27 -11.84
N TRP A 153 -13.20 -19.38 -11.01
CA TRP A 153 -13.59 -19.26 -9.61
C TRP A 153 -15.03 -18.75 -9.42
N ALA A 154 -15.51 -17.83 -10.27
CA ALA A 154 -16.90 -17.43 -10.25
C ALA A 154 -17.84 -18.58 -10.65
N GLU A 155 -17.48 -19.34 -11.68
CA GLU A 155 -18.28 -20.46 -12.19
C GLU A 155 -18.36 -21.65 -11.23
N SER A 156 -17.34 -21.85 -10.38
CA SER A 156 -17.31 -22.90 -9.36
C SER A 156 -18.22 -22.62 -8.15
N ALA A 157 -18.94 -21.50 -8.15
CA ALA A 157 -19.90 -21.17 -7.10
C ALA A 157 -21.00 -22.26 -6.96
N PRO A 158 -21.45 -22.57 -5.73
CA PRO A 158 -22.39 -23.65 -5.46
C PRO A 158 -23.79 -23.39 -6.03
N ASP A 159 -24.17 -22.12 -6.17
CA ASP A 159 -25.49 -21.70 -6.64
C ASP A 159 -25.41 -20.50 -7.61
N PRO A 160 -26.47 -20.25 -8.41
CA PRO A 160 -26.48 -19.16 -9.39
C PRO A 160 -26.39 -17.75 -8.79
N GLU A 161 -26.85 -17.55 -7.55
CA GLU A 161 -26.79 -16.24 -6.90
C GLU A 161 -25.36 -15.91 -6.51
N GLU A 162 -24.65 -16.87 -5.91
CA GLU A 162 -23.25 -16.74 -5.56
C GLU A 162 -22.36 -16.59 -6.81
N ARG A 163 -22.65 -17.32 -7.90
CA ARG A 163 -21.98 -17.12 -9.20
C ARG A 163 -22.09 -15.67 -9.67
N ARG A 164 -23.31 -15.11 -9.64
CA ARG A 164 -23.56 -13.71 -10.01
C ARG A 164 -22.80 -12.75 -9.09
N ARG A 165 -22.85 -12.95 -7.77
CA ARG A 165 -22.14 -12.12 -6.79
C ARG A 165 -20.63 -12.12 -7.03
N ARG A 166 -20.03 -13.27 -7.32
CA ARG A 166 -18.61 -13.38 -7.68
C ARG A 166 -18.30 -12.64 -8.99
N GLY A 167 -19.12 -12.82 -10.02
CA GLY A 167 -19.01 -12.08 -11.29
C GLY A 167 -19.07 -10.56 -11.11
N ASP A 168 -20.05 -10.07 -10.35
CA ASP A 168 -20.20 -8.64 -10.06
C ASP A 168 -18.98 -8.09 -9.28
N ARG A 169 -18.46 -8.85 -8.30
CA ARG A 169 -17.24 -8.50 -7.56
C ARG A 169 -16.02 -8.43 -8.46
N ILE A 170 -15.83 -9.38 -9.38
CA ILE A 170 -14.73 -9.35 -10.37
C ILE A 170 -14.85 -8.09 -11.23
N GLY A 171 -16.06 -7.81 -11.74
CA GLY A 171 -16.32 -6.63 -12.56
C GLY A 171 -16.03 -5.31 -11.82
N LEU A 172 -16.48 -5.18 -10.57
CA LEU A 172 -16.28 -3.97 -9.75
C LEU A 172 -14.82 -3.72 -9.36
N THR A 173 -14.01 -4.78 -9.24
CA THR A 173 -12.64 -4.70 -8.74
C THR A 173 -11.61 -4.58 -9.86
N PHE A 174 -11.71 -5.39 -10.91
CA PHE A 174 -10.76 -5.38 -12.04
C PHE A 174 -11.25 -4.58 -13.26
N GLY A 175 -12.49 -4.08 -13.20
CA GLY A 175 -13.15 -3.34 -14.27
C GLY A 175 -13.77 -4.29 -15.29
N ALA A 176 -15.08 -4.48 -15.23
CA ALA A 176 -15.87 -5.01 -16.35
C ALA A 176 -15.89 -4.00 -17.50
N ALA A 177 -16.28 -4.45 -18.70
CA ALA A 177 -16.56 -3.55 -19.82
C ALA A 177 -17.59 -2.49 -19.39
N GLY A 178 -17.14 -1.23 -19.22
CA GLY A 178 -17.98 -0.08 -18.86
C GLY A 178 -17.83 0.45 -17.41
N SER A 179 -17.40 -0.38 -16.44
CA SER A 179 -17.11 0.09 -15.07
C SER A 179 -15.61 0.43 -14.99
N GLY A 180 -15.26 1.71 -15.14
CA GLY A 180 -13.86 2.16 -15.18
C GLY A 180 -12.99 1.67 -14.01
N TRP A 181 -11.68 1.60 -14.22
CA TRP A 181 -10.70 1.22 -13.20
C TRP A 181 -10.71 2.22 -12.02
N ASN A 182 -10.84 1.69 -10.80
CA ASN A 182 -10.69 2.47 -9.57
C ASN A 182 -9.40 2.06 -8.86
N GLU A 183 -8.44 2.98 -8.82
CA GLU A 183 -7.12 2.81 -8.23
C GLU A 183 -7.16 2.67 -6.70
N GLU A 184 -8.24 3.07 -6.02
CA GLU A 184 -8.36 2.97 -4.56
C GLU A 184 -8.73 1.55 -4.09
N ARG A 185 -9.24 0.69 -4.99
CA ARG A 185 -9.73 -0.67 -4.66
C ARG A 185 -8.62 -1.72 -4.47
N VAL A 186 -7.49 -1.30 -3.90
CA VAL A 186 -6.29 -2.14 -3.79
C VAL A 186 -6.54 -3.34 -2.89
N LEU A 187 -7.17 -3.08 -1.74
CA LEU A 187 -7.51 -4.12 -0.78
C LEU A 187 -8.54 -5.08 -1.36
N GLU A 188 -9.62 -4.58 -1.96
CA GLU A 188 -10.70 -5.43 -2.47
C GLU A 188 -10.24 -6.37 -3.59
N ARG A 189 -9.33 -5.92 -4.46
CA ARG A 189 -8.70 -6.79 -5.46
C ARG A 189 -7.80 -7.84 -4.81
N TYR A 190 -6.99 -7.47 -3.82
CA TYR A 190 -6.17 -8.43 -3.09
C TYR A 190 -7.02 -9.48 -2.39
N GLU A 191 -8.08 -9.07 -1.68
CA GLU A 191 -8.97 -9.98 -0.95
C GLU A 191 -9.74 -10.90 -1.91
N LEU A 192 -10.16 -10.40 -3.07
CA LEU A 192 -10.79 -11.23 -4.09
C LEU A 192 -9.82 -12.29 -4.64
N LEU A 193 -8.57 -11.92 -4.93
CA LEU A 193 -7.55 -12.88 -5.36
C LEU A 193 -7.19 -13.88 -4.26
N PHE A 194 -7.20 -13.46 -3.00
CA PHE A 194 -7.01 -14.34 -1.84
C PHE A 194 -8.13 -15.37 -1.73
N GLU A 195 -9.39 -14.93 -1.78
CA GLU A 195 -10.56 -15.81 -1.74
C GLU A 195 -10.60 -16.78 -2.94
N ALA A 196 -10.13 -16.33 -4.10
CA ALA A 196 -10.02 -17.16 -5.29
C ALA A 196 -8.83 -18.13 -5.29
N GLY A 197 -7.96 -18.11 -4.26
CA GLY A 197 -6.77 -18.97 -4.20
C GLY A 197 -5.70 -18.59 -5.23
N LEU A 198 -5.66 -17.32 -5.66
CA LEU A 198 -4.81 -16.82 -6.76
C LEU A 198 -3.59 -16.03 -6.31
N VAL A 199 -3.38 -15.87 -4.99
CA VAL A 199 -2.14 -15.34 -4.42
C VAL A 199 -1.39 -16.44 -3.67
N PRO A 200 -0.04 -16.37 -3.57
CA PRO A 200 0.71 -17.39 -2.85
C PRO A 200 0.31 -17.48 -1.37
N GLU A 201 -0.18 -16.37 -0.78
CA GLU A 201 -0.76 -16.35 0.57
C GLU A 201 -1.90 -17.36 0.76
N ALA A 202 -2.68 -17.59 -0.29
CA ALA A 202 -3.83 -18.49 -0.32
C ALA A 202 -3.52 -19.87 -0.95
N GLY A 203 -2.23 -20.17 -1.21
CA GLY A 203 -1.79 -21.45 -1.76
C GLY A 203 -1.68 -21.50 -3.28
N ALA A 204 -1.68 -20.35 -3.98
CA ALA A 204 -1.39 -20.34 -5.42
C ALA A 204 0.03 -20.89 -5.69
N PRO A 205 0.21 -21.71 -6.74
CA PRO A 205 1.50 -22.34 -7.06
C PRO A 205 2.50 -21.38 -7.73
N ASP A 206 2.05 -20.19 -8.12
CA ASP A 206 2.81 -19.21 -8.89
C ASP A 206 2.70 -17.81 -8.26
N THR A 207 3.55 -16.89 -8.72
CA THR A 207 3.57 -15.49 -8.29
C THR A 207 2.95 -14.56 -9.33
N LEU A 208 2.01 -15.04 -10.16
CA LEU A 208 1.37 -14.24 -11.21
C LEU A 208 0.68 -13.00 -10.64
N ALA A 209 0.01 -13.18 -9.51
CA ALA A 209 -0.63 -12.10 -8.78
C ALA A 209 0.35 -11.24 -7.98
N GLY A 210 1.66 -11.55 -7.94
CA GLY A 210 2.70 -10.86 -7.17
C GLY A 210 3.30 -11.72 -6.05
N HIS A 211 4.41 -11.24 -5.50
CA HIS A 211 5.16 -11.93 -4.44
C HIS A 211 4.40 -11.90 -3.11
N ALA A 212 4.59 -12.94 -2.30
CA ALA A 212 4.03 -12.95 -0.97
C ALA A 212 4.86 -12.11 0.02
N MET A 213 4.21 -11.69 1.10
CA MET A 213 4.90 -11.13 2.27
C MET A 213 4.69 -12.03 3.49
N ALA A 214 5.53 -11.85 4.50
CA ALA A 214 5.36 -12.48 5.80
C ALA A 214 3.98 -12.17 6.41
N PHE A 215 3.40 -13.14 7.10
CA PHE A 215 2.11 -13.00 7.77
C PHE A 215 1.01 -12.48 6.82
N ASP A 216 0.27 -11.45 7.22
CA ASP A 216 -0.73 -10.72 6.41
C ASP A 216 -0.23 -9.32 5.99
N HIS A 217 1.08 -9.11 5.97
CA HIS A 217 1.69 -7.82 5.64
C HIS A 217 1.31 -7.30 4.25
N ARG A 218 1.10 -8.21 3.29
CA ARG A 218 0.63 -7.83 1.95
C ARG A 218 -0.78 -7.24 1.99
N ARG A 219 -1.66 -7.75 2.87
CA ARG A 219 -2.99 -7.16 3.10
C ARG A 219 -2.88 -5.74 3.66
N MET A 220 -2.01 -5.54 4.66
CA MET A 220 -1.76 -4.20 5.23
C MET A 220 -1.24 -3.22 4.17
N LEU A 221 -0.32 -3.67 3.32
CA LEU A 221 0.21 -2.88 2.23
C LEU A 221 -0.90 -2.50 1.24
N ALA A 222 -1.76 -3.45 0.86
CA ALA A 222 -2.91 -3.17 -0.01
C ALA A 222 -3.83 -2.10 0.60
N THR A 223 -4.14 -2.18 1.90
CA THR A 223 -4.90 -1.15 2.62
C THR A 223 -4.21 0.22 2.56
N ALA A 224 -2.89 0.25 2.74
CA ALA A 224 -2.11 1.48 2.74
C ALA A 224 -2.06 2.15 1.36
N LEU A 225 -1.91 1.36 0.29
CA LEU A 225 -1.92 1.86 -1.09
C LEU A 225 -3.28 2.51 -1.43
N GLY A 226 -4.39 1.82 -1.12
CA GLY A 226 -5.74 2.37 -1.31
C GLY A 226 -5.93 3.67 -0.52
N ARG A 227 -5.51 3.69 0.75
CA ARG A 227 -5.54 4.88 1.60
C ARG A 227 -4.72 6.04 1.02
N LEU A 228 -3.48 5.79 0.59
CA LEU A 228 -2.62 6.82 0.01
C LEU A 228 -3.23 7.39 -1.28
N ARG A 229 -3.73 6.53 -2.16
CA ARG A 229 -4.36 6.93 -3.43
C ARG A 229 -5.63 7.75 -3.23
N GLY A 230 -6.47 7.39 -2.27
CA GLY A 230 -7.59 8.24 -1.88
C GLY A 230 -7.10 9.57 -1.31
N LYS A 231 -6.08 9.52 -0.43
CA LYS A 231 -5.58 10.70 0.28
C LYS A 231 -4.94 11.76 -0.60
N ILE A 232 -4.17 11.36 -1.61
CA ILE A 232 -3.52 12.29 -2.53
C ILE A 232 -4.56 13.13 -3.28
N LYS A 233 -5.82 12.65 -3.39
CA LYS A 233 -6.90 13.37 -4.07
C LYS A 233 -7.39 14.62 -3.35
N TYR A 234 -7.26 14.64 -2.01
CA TYR A 234 -7.87 15.67 -1.17
C TYR A 234 -6.95 16.23 -0.08
N ARG A 235 -5.77 15.65 0.16
CA ARG A 235 -4.67 16.27 0.92
C ARG A 235 -3.36 16.30 0.12
N PRO A 236 -2.50 17.30 0.35
CA PRO A 236 -1.22 17.44 -0.36
C PRO A 236 -0.13 16.52 0.23
N VAL A 237 -0.49 15.29 0.64
CA VAL A 237 0.45 14.34 1.27
C VAL A 237 1.53 13.84 0.32
N VAL A 238 1.34 13.99 -0.99
CA VAL A 238 2.37 13.66 -1.99
C VAL A 238 3.67 14.41 -1.76
N PHE A 239 3.64 15.63 -1.19
CA PHE A 239 4.86 16.40 -0.94
C PHE A 239 5.71 15.86 0.21
N GLU A 240 5.20 14.94 1.03
CA GLU A 240 6.02 14.19 2.00
C GLU A 240 7.00 13.25 1.29
N LEU A 241 6.66 12.82 0.07
CA LEU A 241 7.46 11.94 -0.78
C LEU A 241 8.39 12.70 -1.73
N MET A 242 8.15 14.01 -1.92
CA MET A 242 8.92 14.84 -2.84
C MET A 242 10.17 15.43 -2.17
N PRO A 243 11.26 15.65 -2.93
CA PRO A 243 12.38 16.47 -2.46
C PRO A 243 11.94 17.92 -2.15
N PRO A 244 12.73 18.71 -1.41
CA PRO A 244 12.40 20.11 -1.09
C PRO A 244 12.13 20.99 -2.32
N THR A 245 12.84 20.72 -3.42
CA THR A 245 12.66 21.37 -4.71
C THR A 245 12.48 20.32 -5.81
N PHE A 246 11.54 20.57 -6.72
CA PHE A 246 11.19 19.66 -7.81
C PHE A 246 10.61 20.41 -9.00
N THR A 247 10.60 19.77 -10.17
CA THR A 247 9.86 20.26 -11.33
C THR A 247 8.42 19.74 -11.34
N LEU A 248 7.51 20.44 -12.02
CA LEU A 248 6.14 19.94 -12.24
C LEU A 248 6.10 18.59 -12.96
N GLY A 249 7.09 18.30 -13.81
CA GLY A 249 7.21 17.01 -14.49
C GLY A 249 7.59 15.89 -13.51
N GLN A 250 8.48 16.15 -12.56
CA GLN A 250 8.83 15.19 -11.51
C GLN A 250 7.63 14.91 -10.60
N LEU A 251 6.91 15.96 -10.20
CA LEU A 251 5.68 15.80 -9.41
C LEU A 251 4.64 14.96 -10.17
N GLN A 252 4.44 15.22 -11.48
CA GLN A 252 3.52 14.43 -12.30
C GLN A 252 3.91 12.96 -12.31
N ARG A 253 5.19 12.65 -12.58
CA ARG A 253 5.67 11.26 -12.64
C ARG A 253 5.52 10.52 -11.31
N VAL A 254 5.79 11.19 -10.18
CA VAL A 254 5.55 10.62 -8.85
C VAL A 254 4.06 10.33 -8.64
N VAL A 255 3.15 11.24 -9.01
CA VAL A 255 1.70 10.99 -8.89
C VAL A 255 1.25 9.85 -9.80
N GLU A 256 1.75 9.78 -11.03
CA GLU A 256 1.50 8.67 -11.97
C GLU A 256 2.01 7.34 -11.40
N ALA A 257 3.22 7.33 -10.84
CA ALA A 257 3.80 6.17 -10.17
C ALA A 257 2.99 5.74 -8.95
N LEU A 258 2.45 6.66 -8.14
CA LEU A 258 1.63 6.33 -6.99
C LEU A 258 0.22 5.85 -7.38
N SER A 259 -0.37 6.44 -8.41
CA SER A 259 -1.73 6.10 -8.88
C SER A 259 -1.76 4.86 -9.79
N GLY A 260 -0.64 4.53 -10.44
CA GLY A 260 -0.56 3.47 -11.44
C GLY A 260 -1.23 3.80 -12.77
N ILE A 261 -1.51 5.07 -13.05
CA ILE A 261 -2.10 5.52 -14.32
C ILE A 261 -1.37 6.74 -14.86
N LEU A 262 -1.39 6.94 -16.18
CA LEU A 262 -0.87 8.16 -16.80
C LEU A 262 -1.85 9.32 -16.64
N LEU A 263 -1.30 10.52 -16.41
CA LEU A 263 -2.07 11.73 -16.26
C LEU A 263 -1.88 12.64 -17.47
N HIS A 264 -2.97 13.27 -17.91
CA HIS A 264 -2.88 14.24 -18.99
C HIS A 264 -2.09 15.48 -18.53
N LYS A 265 -0.93 15.73 -19.15
CA LYS A 265 0.04 16.76 -18.77
C LYS A 265 -0.57 18.15 -18.57
N GLN A 266 -1.42 18.60 -19.50
CA GLN A 266 -2.04 19.94 -19.39
C GLN A 266 -3.07 20.01 -18.27
N ASN A 267 -3.83 18.93 -18.05
CA ASN A 267 -4.84 18.86 -16.98
C ASN A 267 -4.15 18.86 -15.62
N PHE A 268 -3.06 18.11 -15.49
CA PHE A 268 -2.26 18.06 -14.26
C PHE A 268 -1.66 19.42 -13.91
N ARG A 269 -1.03 20.10 -14.87
CA ARG A 269 -0.49 21.46 -14.66
C ARG A 269 -1.56 22.45 -14.22
N ARG A 270 -2.73 22.43 -14.88
CA ARG A 270 -3.87 23.28 -14.53
C ARG A 270 -4.36 22.98 -13.12
N LEU A 271 -4.47 21.70 -12.75
CA LEU A 271 -4.89 21.28 -11.41
C LEU A 271 -3.97 21.83 -10.32
N VAL A 272 -2.65 21.62 -10.47
CA VAL A 272 -1.64 22.09 -9.51
C VAL A 272 -1.68 23.62 -9.37
N ALA A 273 -1.78 24.34 -10.48
CA ALA A 273 -1.84 25.80 -10.49
C ALA A 273 -3.13 26.34 -9.83
N GLN A 274 -4.30 25.80 -10.18
CA GLN A 274 -5.58 26.22 -9.61
C GLN A 274 -5.67 25.99 -8.09
N GLN A 275 -5.02 24.95 -7.61
CA GLN A 275 -4.98 24.63 -6.19
C GLN A 275 -3.94 25.44 -5.41
N GLY A 276 -3.01 26.12 -6.11
CA GLY A 276 -1.99 26.96 -5.48
C GLY A 276 -1.02 26.18 -4.59
N LEU A 277 -0.85 24.88 -4.83
CA LEU A 277 -0.07 23.98 -3.96
C LEU A 277 1.44 24.21 -4.03
N VAL A 278 1.90 24.83 -5.11
CA VAL A 278 3.32 25.04 -5.37
C VAL A 278 3.58 26.49 -5.69
N GLU A 279 4.79 26.92 -5.39
CA GLU A 279 5.32 28.24 -5.75
C GLU A 279 6.63 28.08 -6.51
N GLU A 280 6.89 29.00 -7.44
CA GLU A 280 8.11 28.98 -8.24
C GLU A 280 9.31 29.42 -7.41
N THR A 281 10.46 28.81 -7.67
CA THR A 281 11.75 29.26 -7.15
C THR A 281 12.51 29.99 -8.26
N GLU A 282 13.55 30.75 -7.90
CA GLU A 282 14.44 31.40 -8.87
C GLU A 282 15.33 30.40 -9.62
N ALA A 283 15.42 29.17 -9.13
CA ALA A 283 16.29 28.13 -9.68
C ALA A 283 15.64 27.36 -10.83
N VAL A 284 16.49 26.89 -11.74
CA VAL A 284 16.13 25.99 -12.84
C VAL A 284 16.96 24.71 -12.77
N THR A 285 16.49 23.64 -13.39
CA THR A 285 17.29 22.41 -13.53
C THR A 285 18.54 22.68 -14.36
N ALA A 286 19.64 21.98 -14.05
CA ALA A 286 20.80 21.93 -14.94
C ALA A 286 20.40 21.44 -16.34
N GLU A 287 21.09 21.89 -17.38
CA GLU A 287 20.82 21.48 -18.77
C GLU A 287 21.12 19.99 -18.97
N THR A 288 20.08 19.16 -18.85
CA THR A 288 20.15 17.73 -19.20
C THR A 288 19.44 17.48 -20.54
N GLY A 289 19.99 18.04 -21.61
CA GLY A 289 19.59 17.75 -23.00
C GLY A 289 18.26 18.36 -23.48
N GLY A 290 17.68 19.31 -22.74
CA GLY A 290 16.46 20.04 -23.11
C GLY A 290 16.32 21.39 -22.41
N ARG A 291 15.24 22.13 -22.68
CA ARG A 291 15.01 23.46 -22.05
C ARG A 291 14.99 23.33 -20.52
N PRO A 292 15.78 24.12 -19.78
CA PRO A 292 15.77 24.14 -18.31
C PRO A 292 14.36 24.30 -17.75
N ALA A 293 13.99 23.40 -16.83
CA ALA A 293 12.69 23.44 -16.17
C ALA A 293 12.78 24.26 -14.89
N ARG A 294 11.77 25.11 -14.62
CA ARG A 294 11.67 25.84 -13.36
C ARG A 294 11.51 24.88 -12.19
N LEU A 295 12.27 25.13 -11.14
CA LEU A 295 12.12 24.43 -9.87
C LEU A 295 11.01 25.10 -9.05
N MET A 296 10.20 24.26 -8.42
CA MET A 296 9.08 24.61 -7.56
C MET A 296 9.35 24.09 -6.15
N ARG A 297 8.69 24.69 -5.16
CA ARG A 297 8.60 24.16 -3.80
C ARG A 297 7.14 24.04 -3.37
N PHE A 298 6.88 23.15 -2.41
CA PHE A 298 5.55 23.03 -1.80
C PHE A 298 5.25 24.27 -0.96
N ARG A 299 4.10 24.90 -1.21
CA ARG A 299 3.60 26.06 -0.46
C ARG A 299 2.81 25.57 0.76
N ARG A 300 3.48 25.53 1.92
CA ARG A 300 2.92 24.95 3.16
C ARG A 300 1.74 25.76 3.71
N GLU A 301 1.68 27.05 3.41
CA GLU A 301 0.67 28.00 3.88
C GLU A 301 -0.75 27.60 3.45
N VAL A 302 -0.89 26.87 2.34
CA VAL A 302 -2.19 26.36 1.86
C VAL A 302 -2.88 25.46 2.90
N LEU A 303 -2.10 24.77 3.75
CA LEU A 303 -2.65 23.93 4.83
C LEU A 303 -3.40 24.75 5.89
N LEU A 304 -3.07 26.03 6.05
CA LEU A 304 -3.73 26.95 6.99
C LEU A 304 -4.93 27.65 6.35
N GLU A 305 -4.93 27.81 5.03
CA GLU A 305 -5.95 28.54 4.29
C GLU A 305 -7.18 27.70 3.92
N ARG A 306 -7.02 26.37 3.81
CA ARG A 306 -8.08 25.48 3.30
C ARG A 306 -8.14 24.16 4.09
N PRO A 307 -9.35 23.68 4.48
CA PRO A 307 -9.48 22.42 5.21
C PRO A 307 -9.02 21.16 4.44
N ALA A 308 -9.00 21.18 3.09
CA ALA A 308 -8.67 20.02 2.25
C ALA A 308 -7.95 20.41 0.92
N PRO A 309 -6.62 20.59 0.93
CA PRO A 309 -5.87 21.10 -0.23
C PRO A 309 -5.15 20.03 -1.08
N GLY A 310 -5.73 18.85 -1.31
CA GLY A 310 -5.09 17.82 -2.16
C GLY A 310 -5.39 17.90 -3.65
N LEU A 311 -4.65 17.10 -4.42
CA LEU A 311 -4.69 17.03 -5.89
C LEU A 311 -5.98 16.36 -6.37
N ARG A 312 -7.02 17.13 -6.68
CA ARG A 312 -8.29 16.56 -7.18
C ARG A 312 -8.10 15.96 -8.58
N LEU A 313 -7.67 14.71 -8.65
CA LEU A 313 -7.47 14.00 -9.90
C LEU A 313 -8.83 13.89 -10.63
N PRO A 314 -8.89 14.09 -11.96
CA PRO A 314 -10.12 13.92 -12.71
C PRO A 314 -10.68 12.52 -12.46
N SER A 315 -11.97 12.43 -12.13
CA SER A 315 -12.66 11.14 -12.09
C SER A 315 -12.69 10.56 -13.50
N ASN A 316 -12.25 9.31 -13.63
CA ASN A 316 -12.24 8.61 -14.90
C ASN A 316 -13.71 8.37 -15.31
N ARG A 317 -14.29 9.29 -16.10
CA ARG A 317 -15.54 9.00 -16.82
C ARG A 317 -15.16 8.10 -17.98
N ALA A 318 -15.62 6.85 -17.93
CA ALA A 318 -15.55 5.94 -19.06
C ALA A 318 -16.13 6.66 -20.30
N GLY A 319 -15.30 6.79 -21.33
CA GLY A 319 -15.73 7.04 -22.69
C GLY A 319 -15.96 5.71 -23.38
#